data_AF-A0A552M518-F1
#
_entry.id   AF-A0A552M518-F1
#
_cell.length_a   1.000
_cell.length_b   1.000
_cell.length_c   1.000
_cell.angle_alpha   90.00
_cell.angle_beta   90.00
_cell.angle_gamma   90.00
#
_symmetry.space_group_name_H-M   'P 1'
#
loop_
_entity.id
_entity.type
_entity.pdbx_description
1 polymer ?
#
loop_
_entity_poly.entity_id
_entity_poly.type
_entity_poly.pdbx_seq_one_letter_code
_entity_poly.pdbx_strand_id
1 'polypeptide(L)'
;MSGRFSVLLQLLTEVNGVIDNLIFLALVPHNWRRYKMNGNIRVGNLFGIPFYINPSWFFVLGLITLTYGGDLSQFPQLTGIMPWLLGFFAAILLFASVVAHELGHSFVAIGQGIEVKSITLFLFGGLATLGRESKTPLEAFLVAIAGPLVSLLLFGIFLIIGLNISLNAPLAAILSLLAYINLALGLFNLIPGLPLDGGNILKAIVWQVTGNPNKGVLFASRFGQFFGWLAIVIGALSILGISQFGSAWTLLIGIFLLQNAGFSAQSAKVQDFLSRYSAKDVISPNSPVVPINLTLREFANNYVIGKQQWSKFLVTDSEGKLLGVINVEELKTIPTSQWTEVNIGRLLQTSESLKLVLSNTSLLDVVKILEGENLSQVTVVEENGTVLGLIEKASILTFLAQETQSQAA
;
A
#
# COMPACT_ATOMS: atom_id res chain seq x y z
N MET A 1 44.42 -1.64 -8.18
CA MET A 1 43.46 -2.37 -7.32
C MET A 1 42.43 -1.48 -6.61
N SER A 2 42.32 -0.18 -6.94
CA SER A 2 41.47 0.79 -6.23
C SER A 2 40.10 1.07 -6.87
N GLY A 3 39.88 0.73 -8.14
CA GLY A 3 38.63 1.07 -8.86
C GLY A 3 37.46 0.10 -8.69
N ARG A 4 37.70 -1.15 -8.26
CA ARG A 4 36.62 -2.13 -8.04
C ARG A 4 36.00 -2.02 -6.64
N PHE A 5 36.75 -1.50 -5.67
CA PHE A 5 36.26 -1.28 -4.30
C PHE A 5 35.41 0.00 -4.22
N SER A 6 35.72 1.03 -5.01
CA SER A 6 34.90 2.25 -5.10
C SER A 6 33.53 1.98 -5.73
N VAL A 7 33.44 1.12 -6.75
CA VAL A 7 32.17 0.70 -7.36
C VAL A 7 31.33 -0.13 -6.38
N LEU A 8 31.96 -0.99 -5.57
CA LEU A 8 31.27 -1.77 -4.54
C LEU A 8 30.78 -0.88 -3.37
N LEU A 9 31.56 0.14 -2.98
CA LEU A 9 31.17 1.12 -1.97
C LEU A 9 30.06 2.05 -2.49
N GLN A 10 30.10 2.40 -3.78
CA GLN A 10 29.08 3.20 -4.46
C GLN A 10 27.77 2.42 -4.66
N LEU A 11 27.86 1.12 -4.95
CA LEU A 11 26.73 0.19 -4.91
C LEU A 11 26.20 0.02 -3.49
N LEU A 12 27.05 0.00 -2.45
CA LEU A 12 26.60 -0.07 -1.05
C LEU A 12 25.95 1.24 -0.56
N THR A 13 26.38 2.40 -1.05
CA THR A 13 25.70 3.69 -0.79
C THR A 13 24.43 3.87 -1.62
N GLU A 14 24.38 3.38 -2.85
CA GLU A 14 23.14 3.29 -3.63
C GLU A 14 22.17 2.28 -3.04
N VAL A 15 22.67 1.17 -2.46
CA VAL A 15 21.86 0.22 -1.69
C VAL A 15 21.33 0.85 -0.41
N ASN A 16 22.06 1.76 0.25
CA ASN A 16 21.51 2.54 1.37
C ASN A 16 20.39 3.50 0.91
N GLY A 17 20.52 4.16 -0.24
CA GLY A 17 19.44 4.97 -0.82
C GLY A 17 18.24 4.14 -1.31
N VAL A 18 18.46 2.90 -1.73
CA VAL A 18 17.41 1.92 -2.08
C VAL A 18 16.77 1.32 -0.83
N ILE A 19 17.51 1.18 0.28
CA ILE A 19 16.97 0.81 1.60
C ILE A 19 16.14 1.95 2.17
N ASP A 20 16.55 3.21 2.03
CA ASP A 20 15.75 4.38 2.41
C ASP A 20 14.44 4.46 1.60
N ASN A 21 14.52 4.18 0.29
CA ASN A 21 13.33 4.04 -0.56
C ASN A 21 12.50 2.79 -0.22
N LEU A 22 13.11 1.66 0.15
CA LEU A 22 12.40 0.42 0.51
C LEU A 22 11.73 0.52 1.88
N ILE A 23 12.33 1.23 2.82
CA ILE A 23 11.75 1.59 4.11
C ILE A 23 10.60 2.58 3.86
N PHE A 24 10.72 3.55 2.96
CA PHE A 24 9.61 4.42 2.53
C PHE A 24 8.50 3.66 1.79
N LEU A 25 8.86 2.69 0.96
CA LEU A 25 7.96 1.78 0.24
C LEU A 25 7.28 0.76 1.17
N ALA A 26 7.84 0.51 2.36
CA ALA A 26 7.29 -0.32 3.43
C ALA A 26 6.48 0.51 4.45
N LEU A 27 6.89 1.74 4.76
CA LEU A 27 6.20 2.72 5.62
C LEU A 27 4.80 3.07 5.11
N VAL A 28 4.60 3.01 3.80
CA VAL A 28 3.37 3.45 3.14
C VAL A 28 2.46 2.24 2.90
N PRO A 29 1.23 2.22 3.47
CA PRO A 29 0.21 1.22 3.13
C PRO A 29 0.06 1.14 1.60
N HIS A 30 -0.17 -0.05 1.05
CA HIS A 30 -0.26 -0.28 -0.41
C HIS A 30 -1.25 0.69 -1.11
N ASN A 31 -2.25 1.16 -0.36
CA ASN A 31 -3.35 2.06 -0.74
C ASN A 31 -2.92 3.54 -0.92
N TRP A 32 -1.68 3.90 -0.56
CA TRP A 32 -1.20 5.29 -0.46
C TRP A 32 -0.07 5.60 -1.42
N ARG A 33 0.47 4.60 -2.11
CA ARG A 33 1.18 4.91 -3.33
C ARG A 33 0.13 5.40 -4.32
N ARG A 34 0.27 6.65 -4.74
CA ARG A 34 -0.09 7.04 -6.10
C ARG A 34 0.88 6.32 -7.04
N TYR A 35 0.84 4.97 -7.08
CA TYR A 35 1.13 4.27 -8.31
C TYR A 35 0.04 4.82 -9.25
N LYS A 36 0.40 5.85 -10.01
CA LYS A 36 0.14 5.72 -11.44
C LYS A 36 0.74 4.37 -11.77
N MET A 37 -0.08 3.32 -11.72
CA MET A 37 0.22 2.11 -12.46
C MET A 37 0.27 2.61 -13.90
N ASN A 38 1.47 3.01 -14.32
CA ASN A 38 1.72 3.52 -15.65
C ASN A 38 1.23 2.41 -16.58
N GLY A 39 0.07 2.62 -17.22
CA GLY A 39 -0.55 1.65 -18.12
C GLY A 39 -1.92 1.09 -17.72
N ASN A 40 -2.50 1.37 -16.54
CA ASN A 40 -3.89 0.93 -16.29
C ASN A 40 -4.87 1.69 -17.20
N ILE A 41 -5.67 0.94 -17.95
CA ILE A 41 -6.65 1.47 -18.89
C ILE A 41 -7.99 1.55 -18.16
N ARG A 42 -8.57 2.75 -18.05
CA ARG A 42 -9.93 2.91 -17.53
C ARG A 42 -10.92 2.43 -18.58
N VAL A 43 -11.75 1.46 -18.22
CA VAL A 43 -12.76 0.88 -19.13
C VAL A 43 -14.13 1.51 -18.90
N GLY A 44 -14.45 1.86 -17.65
CA GLY A 44 -15.73 2.46 -17.31
C GLY A 44 -15.97 2.50 -15.82
N ASN A 45 -17.25 2.40 -15.43
CA ASN A 45 -17.67 2.26 -14.05
C ASN A 45 -18.58 1.02 -13.91
N LEU A 46 -18.40 0.24 -12.86
CA LEU A 46 -19.26 -0.88 -12.49
C LEU A 46 -19.99 -0.53 -11.20
N PHE A 47 -21.32 -0.39 -11.23
CA PHE A 47 -22.13 0.00 -10.06
C PHE A 47 -21.63 1.28 -9.36
N GLY A 48 -21.13 2.24 -10.13
CA GLY A 48 -20.55 3.49 -9.61
C GLY A 48 -19.07 3.41 -9.20
N ILE A 49 -18.47 2.22 -9.23
CA ILE A 49 -17.05 1.99 -8.91
C ILE A 49 -16.20 2.11 -10.17
N PRO A 50 -15.15 2.95 -10.19
CA PRO A 50 -14.23 3.03 -11.32
C PRO A 50 -13.58 1.68 -11.67
N PHE A 51 -13.67 1.26 -12.93
CA PHE A 51 -13.17 -0.04 -13.39
C PHE A 51 -11.99 0.12 -14.36
N TYR A 52 -10.91 -0.59 -14.05
CA TYR A 52 -9.64 -0.55 -14.77
C TYR A 52 -9.19 -1.94 -15.21
N ILE A 53 -8.42 -1.97 -16.30
CA ILE A 53 -7.74 -3.17 -16.78
C ILE A 53 -6.25 -2.86 -16.91
N ASN A 54 -5.41 -3.68 -16.28
CA ASN A 54 -3.97 -3.65 -16.47
C ASN A 54 -3.60 -4.40 -17.77
N PRO A 55 -2.61 -3.95 -18.55
CA PRO A 55 -2.24 -4.61 -19.81
C PRO A 55 -1.86 -6.09 -19.66
N SER A 56 -1.35 -6.50 -18.50
CA SER A 56 -1.06 -7.91 -18.19
C SER A 56 -2.31 -8.81 -18.22
N TRP A 57 -3.50 -8.24 -18.08
CA TRP A 57 -4.77 -8.95 -18.22
C TRP A 57 -4.98 -9.52 -19.63
N PHE A 58 -4.59 -8.77 -20.68
CA PHE A 58 -4.74 -9.26 -22.06
C PHE A 58 -3.85 -10.46 -22.35
N PHE A 59 -2.68 -10.53 -21.70
CA PHE A 59 -1.79 -11.68 -21.81
C PHE A 59 -2.45 -12.95 -21.25
N VAL A 60 -3.01 -12.88 -20.03
CA VAL A 60 -3.68 -14.04 -19.42
C VAL A 60 -5.01 -14.37 -20.09
N LEU A 61 -5.74 -13.38 -20.59
CA LEU A 61 -6.93 -13.60 -21.42
C LEU A 61 -6.58 -14.42 -22.67
N GLY A 62 -5.51 -14.04 -23.38
CA GLY A 62 -5.03 -14.77 -24.55
C GLY A 62 -4.58 -16.19 -24.19
N LEU A 63 -3.82 -16.35 -23.10
CA LEU A 63 -3.35 -17.65 -22.65
C LEU A 63 -4.52 -18.59 -22.30
N ILE A 64 -5.48 -18.13 -21.50
CA ILE A 64 -6.69 -18.89 -21.14
C ILE A 64 -7.50 -19.23 -22.39
N THR A 65 -7.68 -18.27 -23.30
CA THR A 65 -8.38 -18.49 -24.58
C THR A 65 -7.72 -19.61 -25.39
N LEU A 66 -6.39 -19.61 -25.49
CA LEU A 66 -5.64 -20.61 -26.24
C LEU A 66 -5.66 -21.98 -25.55
N THR A 67 -5.53 -22.03 -24.22
CA THR A 67 -5.57 -23.29 -23.45
C THR A 67 -6.94 -23.94 -23.58
N TYR A 68 -8.02 -23.25 -23.20
CA TYR A 68 -9.37 -23.82 -23.28
C TYR A 68 -9.84 -24.00 -24.71
N GLY A 69 -9.44 -23.11 -25.63
CA GLY A 69 -9.66 -23.33 -27.05
C GLY A 69 -9.05 -24.64 -27.51
N GLY A 70 -7.77 -24.87 -27.20
CA GLY A 70 -7.06 -26.11 -27.50
C GLY A 70 -7.76 -27.36 -26.96
N ASP A 71 -8.18 -27.33 -25.71
CA ASP A 71 -8.96 -28.42 -25.10
C ASP A 71 -10.28 -28.66 -25.86
N LEU A 72 -10.97 -27.58 -26.26
CA LEU A 72 -12.22 -27.65 -27.00
C LEU A 72 -12.06 -28.12 -28.46
N SER A 73 -10.89 -27.99 -29.10
CA SER A 73 -10.69 -28.60 -30.45
C SER A 73 -10.65 -30.11 -30.45
N GLN A 74 -10.42 -30.74 -29.29
CA GLN A 74 -10.42 -32.20 -29.22
C GLN A 74 -11.83 -32.77 -29.43
N PHE A 75 -12.88 -31.93 -29.34
CA PHE A 75 -14.24 -32.33 -29.63
C PHE A 75 -14.49 -32.36 -31.15
N PRO A 76 -14.81 -33.52 -31.73
CA PRO A 76 -14.99 -33.66 -33.18
C PRO A 76 -16.09 -32.77 -33.78
N GLN A 77 -17.02 -32.30 -32.95
CA GLN A 77 -18.13 -31.43 -33.32
C GLN A 77 -17.71 -29.95 -33.51
N LEU A 78 -16.56 -29.55 -32.96
CA LEU A 78 -16.08 -28.19 -32.97
C LEU A 78 -14.94 -28.07 -34.01
N THR A 79 -15.26 -27.55 -35.19
CA THR A 79 -14.30 -27.39 -36.29
C THR A 79 -13.94 -25.93 -36.55
N GLY A 80 -12.79 -25.71 -37.20
CA GLY A 80 -12.32 -24.39 -37.57
C GLY A 80 -12.03 -23.49 -36.35
N ILE A 81 -12.51 -22.26 -36.38
CA ILE A 81 -12.25 -21.25 -35.34
C ILE A 81 -13.19 -21.35 -34.12
N MET A 82 -14.24 -22.15 -34.22
CA MET A 82 -15.30 -22.22 -33.20
C MET A 82 -14.80 -22.55 -31.79
N PRO A 83 -13.94 -23.56 -31.57
CA PRO A 83 -13.46 -23.84 -30.22
C PRO A 83 -12.66 -22.67 -29.62
N TRP A 84 -12.01 -21.82 -30.43
CA TRP A 84 -11.23 -20.69 -29.91
C TRP A 84 -12.14 -19.54 -29.50
N LEU A 85 -13.24 -19.33 -30.24
CA LEU A 85 -14.28 -18.39 -29.86
C LEU A 85 -14.95 -18.82 -28.54
N LEU A 86 -15.20 -20.12 -28.36
CA LEU A 86 -15.73 -20.66 -27.12
C LEU A 86 -14.71 -20.56 -25.97
N GLY A 87 -13.42 -20.81 -26.24
CA GLY A 87 -12.34 -20.59 -25.27
C GLY A 87 -12.24 -19.13 -24.84
N PHE A 88 -12.36 -18.19 -25.79
CA PHE A 88 -12.40 -16.76 -25.49
C PHE A 88 -13.62 -16.39 -24.64
N PHE A 89 -14.79 -16.92 -25.00
CA PHE A 89 -16.01 -16.70 -24.24
C PHE A 89 -15.91 -17.26 -22.81
N ALA A 90 -15.35 -18.46 -22.65
CA ALA A 90 -15.07 -19.05 -21.34
C ALA A 90 -14.08 -18.18 -20.53
N ALA A 91 -13.05 -17.63 -21.17
CA ALA A 91 -12.10 -16.72 -20.52
C ALA A 91 -12.78 -15.44 -20.01
N ILE A 92 -13.67 -14.85 -20.82
CA ILE A 92 -14.45 -13.67 -20.41
C ILE A 92 -15.36 -14.01 -19.21
N LEU A 93 -16.01 -15.17 -19.22
CA LEU A 93 -16.86 -15.61 -18.10
C LEU A 93 -16.07 -15.93 -16.83
N LEU A 94 -14.84 -16.44 -16.95
CA LEU A 94 -13.91 -16.59 -15.83
C LEU A 94 -13.62 -15.23 -15.20
N PHE A 95 -13.26 -14.22 -16.01
CA PHE A 95 -13.02 -12.88 -15.48
C PHE A 95 -14.27 -12.20 -14.95
N ALA A 96 -15.45 -12.49 -15.53
CA ALA A 96 -16.72 -12.05 -14.95
C ALA A 96 -16.94 -12.65 -13.56
N SER A 97 -16.53 -13.91 -13.32
CA SER A 97 -16.58 -14.54 -12.00
C SER A 97 -15.62 -13.88 -11.01
N VAL A 98 -14.41 -13.51 -11.46
CA VAL A 98 -13.45 -12.72 -10.66
C VAL A 98 -14.04 -11.35 -10.32
N VAL A 99 -14.65 -10.65 -11.28
CA VAL A 99 -15.31 -9.36 -11.01
C VAL A 99 -16.47 -9.52 -10.03
N ALA A 100 -17.28 -10.58 -10.17
CA ALA A 100 -18.37 -10.85 -9.23
C ALA A 100 -17.85 -11.08 -7.80
N HIS A 101 -16.74 -11.81 -7.65
CA HIS A 101 -16.03 -11.99 -6.38
C HIS A 101 -15.58 -10.65 -5.78
N GLU A 102 -14.89 -9.80 -6.56
CA GLU A 102 -14.47 -8.46 -6.11
C GLU A 102 -15.65 -7.55 -5.75
N LEU A 103 -16.75 -7.65 -6.48
CA LEU A 103 -17.99 -6.93 -6.18
C LEU A 103 -18.59 -7.39 -4.85
N GLY A 104 -18.46 -8.67 -4.48
CA GLY A 104 -18.83 -9.18 -3.16
C GLY A 104 -18.15 -8.40 -2.03
N HIS A 105 -16.82 -8.28 -2.08
CA HIS A 105 -16.07 -7.45 -1.13
C HIS A 105 -16.51 -5.99 -1.16
N SER A 106 -16.64 -5.44 -2.37
CA SER A 106 -16.96 -4.03 -2.59
C SER A 106 -18.32 -3.66 -2.01
N PHE A 107 -19.36 -4.48 -2.21
CA PHE A 107 -20.69 -4.20 -1.68
C PHE A 107 -20.75 -4.26 -0.16
N VAL A 108 -20.04 -5.20 0.47
CA VAL A 108 -19.95 -5.24 1.93
C VAL A 108 -19.18 -4.03 2.46
N ALA A 109 -18.09 -3.62 1.82
CA ALA A 109 -17.34 -2.42 2.18
C ALA A 109 -18.19 -1.13 2.05
N ILE A 110 -18.94 -0.99 0.95
CA ILE A 110 -19.87 0.14 0.74
C ILE A 110 -20.94 0.15 1.84
N GLY A 111 -21.50 -1.01 2.20
CA GLY A 111 -22.45 -1.14 3.31
C GLY A 111 -21.90 -0.70 4.67
N GLN A 112 -20.56 -0.73 4.84
CA GLN A 112 -19.85 -0.24 6.03
C GLN A 112 -19.42 1.24 5.92
N GLY A 113 -19.85 1.95 4.87
CA GLY A 113 -19.44 3.33 4.62
C GLY A 113 -17.96 3.48 4.27
N ILE A 114 -17.37 2.45 3.64
CA ILE A 114 -16.01 2.48 3.10
C ILE A 114 -16.12 2.76 1.60
N GLU A 115 -15.49 3.84 1.16
CA GLU A 115 -15.40 4.16 -0.27
C GLU A 115 -14.56 3.11 -1.01
N VAL A 116 -15.05 2.63 -2.15
CA VAL A 116 -14.29 1.76 -3.06
C VAL A 116 -13.73 2.63 -4.18
N LYS A 117 -12.42 2.88 -4.15
CA LYS A 117 -11.73 3.79 -5.08
C LYS A 117 -11.70 3.23 -6.50
N SER A 118 -11.50 1.92 -6.65
CA SER A 118 -11.45 1.26 -7.95
C SER A 118 -11.52 -0.26 -7.86
N ILE A 119 -11.88 -0.92 -8.96
CA ILE A 119 -11.65 -2.35 -9.21
C ILE A 119 -10.73 -2.45 -10.42
N THR A 120 -9.64 -3.20 -10.30
CA THR A 120 -8.65 -3.39 -11.38
C THR A 120 -8.46 -4.87 -11.68
N LEU A 121 -8.60 -5.27 -12.95
CA LEU A 121 -8.20 -6.61 -13.40
C LEU A 121 -6.74 -6.63 -13.84
N PHE A 122 -6.01 -7.68 -13.48
CA PHE A 122 -4.60 -7.89 -13.82
C PHE A 122 -4.27 -9.39 -13.94
N LEU A 123 -3.00 -9.71 -14.19
CA LEU A 123 -2.51 -11.08 -14.42
C LEU A 123 -2.99 -12.12 -13.40
N PHE A 124 -3.00 -11.77 -12.11
CA PHE A 124 -3.33 -12.71 -11.02
C PHE A 124 -4.79 -12.64 -10.54
N GLY A 125 -5.65 -11.83 -11.18
CA GLY A 125 -7.06 -11.73 -10.83
C GLY A 125 -7.59 -10.31 -10.80
N GLY A 126 -8.43 -10.01 -9.81
CA GLY A 126 -8.99 -8.68 -9.53
C GLY A 126 -8.39 -8.08 -8.27
N LEU A 127 -8.44 -6.75 -8.17
CA LEU A 127 -8.07 -6.03 -6.97
C LEU A 127 -9.04 -4.86 -6.76
N ALA A 128 -9.83 -4.93 -5.70
CA ALA A 128 -10.58 -3.79 -5.18
C ALA A 128 -9.69 -2.89 -4.29
N THR A 129 -9.54 -1.62 -4.66
CA THR A 129 -8.84 -0.63 -3.84
C THR A 129 -9.84 0.10 -2.94
N LEU A 130 -9.68 -0.05 -1.63
CA LEU A 130 -10.52 0.63 -0.63
C LEU A 130 -9.93 1.99 -0.22
N GLY A 131 -10.80 2.93 0.14
CA GLY A 131 -10.42 4.26 0.60
C GLY A 131 -9.71 4.25 1.94
N ARG A 132 -10.14 3.35 2.83
CA ARG A 132 -9.60 3.11 4.17
C ARG A 132 -9.82 1.65 4.56
N GLU A 133 -9.08 1.19 5.56
CA GLU A 133 -9.33 -0.10 6.21
C GLU A 133 -10.63 -0.07 7.05
N SER A 134 -11.16 -1.26 7.35
CA SER A 134 -12.28 -1.46 8.28
C SER A 134 -11.93 -1.04 9.70
N LYS A 135 -12.91 -0.55 10.47
CA LYS A 135 -12.68 0.01 11.81
C LYS A 135 -12.67 -1.05 12.90
N THR A 136 -13.39 -2.14 12.68
CA THR A 136 -13.51 -3.25 13.64
C THR A 136 -13.04 -4.57 13.03
N PRO A 137 -12.60 -5.54 13.85
CA PRO A 137 -12.23 -6.87 13.36
C PRO A 137 -13.39 -7.57 12.66
N LEU A 138 -14.61 -7.41 13.17
CA LEU A 138 -15.81 -8.00 12.55
C LEU A 138 -16.08 -7.40 11.17
N GLU A 139 -15.99 -6.09 11.02
CA GLU A 139 -16.14 -5.42 9.71
C GLU A 139 -15.12 -5.96 8.69
N ALA A 140 -13.84 -6.09 9.11
CA ALA A 140 -12.78 -6.62 8.27
C ALA A 140 -13.03 -8.08 7.85
N PHE A 141 -13.51 -8.91 8.79
CA PHE A 141 -13.88 -10.30 8.52
C PHE A 141 -15.02 -10.39 7.50
N LEU A 142 -16.08 -9.57 7.69
CA LEU A 142 -17.25 -9.56 6.80
C LEU A 142 -16.88 -9.14 5.38
N VAL A 143 -16.01 -8.13 5.22
CA VAL A 143 -15.50 -7.75 3.90
C VAL A 143 -14.71 -8.91 3.30
N ALA A 144 -13.78 -9.51 4.04
CA ALA A 144 -12.90 -10.56 3.53
C ALA A 144 -13.65 -11.84 3.14
N ILE A 145 -14.71 -12.24 3.85
CA ILE A 145 -15.46 -13.46 3.53
C ILE A 145 -16.46 -13.26 2.38
N ALA A 146 -16.79 -12.02 2.03
CA ALA A 146 -17.83 -11.71 1.05
C ALA A 146 -17.54 -12.26 -0.35
N GLY A 147 -16.33 -12.04 -0.88
CA GLY A 147 -15.92 -12.55 -2.19
C GLY A 147 -15.97 -14.09 -2.26
N PRO A 148 -15.32 -14.83 -1.33
CA PRO A 148 -15.42 -16.28 -1.28
C PRO A 148 -16.86 -16.79 -1.22
N LEU A 149 -17.75 -16.14 -0.46
CA LEU A 149 -19.17 -16.50 -0.43
C LEU A 149 -19.86 -16.29 -1.79
N VAL A 150 -19.57 -15.19 -2.50
CA VAL A 150 -20.09 -14.97 -3.86
C VAL A 150 -19.61 -16.07 -4.80
N SER A 151 -18.32 -16.42 -4.76
CA SER A 151 -17.78 -17.51 -5.59
C SER A 151 -18.43 -18.85 -5.26
N LEU A 152 -18.57 -19.21 -3.99
CA LEU A 152 -19.21 -20.47 -3.59
C LEU A 152 -20.71 -20.49 -3.95
N LEU A 153 -21.39 -19.36 -3.89
CA LEU A 153 -22.78 -19.22 -4.33
C LEU A 153 -22.90 -19.42 -5.84
N LEU A 154 -22.02 -18.80 -6.64
CA LEU A 154 -21.99 -19.00 -8.09
C LEU A 154 -21.69 -20.46 -8.46
N PHE A 155 -20.75 -21.10 -7.75
CA PHE A 155 -20.51 -22.54 -7.88
C PHE A 155 -21.79 -23.35 -7.64
N GLY A 156 -22.49 -23.10 -6.54
CA GLY A 156 -23.74 -23.78 -6.20
C GLY A 156 -24.82 -23.59 -7.27
N ILE A 157 -24.98 -22.37 -7.79
CA ILE A 157 -25.92 -22.06 -8.87
C ILE A 157 -25.58 -22.85 -10.14
N PHE A 158 -24.33 -22.78 -10.60
CA PHE A 158 -23.93 -23.47 -11.84
C PHE A 158 -23.99 -25.00 -11.70
N LEU A 159 -23.69 -25.53 -10.52
CA LEU A 159 -23.84 -26.95 -10.22
C LEU A 159 -25.32 -27.38 -10.29
N ILE A 160 -26.23 -26.63 -9.64
CA ILE A 160 -27.66 -26.92 -9.67
C ILE A 160 -28.20 -26.86 -11.11
N ILE A 161 -27.83 -25.84 -11.88
CA ILE A 161 -28.22 -25.73 -13.30
C ILE A 161 -27.71 -26.95 -14.08
N GLY A 162 -26.44 -27.33 -13.91
CA GLY A 162 -25.83 -28.44 -14.65
C GLY A 162 -26.44 -29.81 -14.33
N LEU A 163 -26.95 -30.00 -13.11
CA LEU A 163 -27.61 -31.24 -12.70
C LEU A 163 -29.08 -31.33 -13.12
N ASN A 164 -29.76 -30.18 -13.30
CA ASN A 164 -31.21 -30.14 -13.53
C ASN A 164 -31.60 -29.75 -14.97
N ILE A 165 -30.68 -29.18 -15.75
CA ILE A 165 -30.96 -28.72 -17.11
C ILE A 165 -30.11 -29.51 -18.10
N SER A 166 -30.77 -30.22 -19.02
CA SER A 166 -30.08 -30.90 -20.12
C SER A 166 -29.56 -29.88 -21.13
N LEU A 167 -28.25 -29.67 -21.12
CA LEU A 167 -27.54 -28.81 -22.08
C LEU A 167 -26.82 -29.66 -23.13
N ASN A 168 -26.61 -29.10 -24.32
CA ASN A 168 -25.72 -29.72 -25.30
C ASN A 168 -24.27 -29.74 -24.78
N ALA A 169 -23.46 -30.67 -25.27
CA ALA A 169 -22.12 -30.94 -24.72
C ALA A 169 -21.22 -29.69 -24.56
N PRO A 170 -21.17 -28.74 -25.53
CA PRO A 170 -20.34 -27.54 -25.37
C PRO A 170 -20.81 -26.60 -24.25
N LEU A 171 -22.13 -26.39 -24.09
CA LEU A 171 -22.65 -25.54 -23.02
C LEU A 171 -22.51 -26.22 -21.65
N ALA A 172 -22.74 -27.54 -21.59
CA ALA A 172 -22.50 -28.33 -20.39
C ALA A 172 -21.02 -28.23 -19.94
N ALA A 173 -20.08 -28.26 -20.88
CA ALA A 173 -18.66 -28.08 -20.60
C ALA A 173 -18.33 -26.68 -20.05
N ILE A 174 -18.86 -25.62 -20.66
CA ILE A 174 -18.67 -24.23 -20.19
C ILE A 174 -19.27 -24.05 -18.79
N LEU A 175 -20.48 -24.56 -18.55
CA LEU A 175 -21.14 -24.45 -17.25
C LEU A 175 -20.36 -25.20 -16.16
N SER A 176 -19.90 -26.43 -16.46
CA SER A 176 -19.06 -27.22 -15.55
C SER A 176 -17.74 -26.53 -15.24
N LEU A 177 -17.14 -25.91 -16.26
CA LEU A 177 -15.93 -25.10 -16.11
C LEU A 177 -16.18 -23.89 -15.20
N LEU A 178 -17.29 -23.16 -15.36
CA LEU A 178 -17.63 -22.04 -14.49
C LEU A 178 -17.88 -22.46 -13.04
N ALA A 179 -18.56 -23.60 -12.83
CA ALA A 179 -18.72 -24.17 -11.51
C ALA A 179 -17.35 -24.46 -10.88
N TYR A 180 -16.48 -25.17 -11.61
CA TYR A 180 -15.13 -25.50 -11.15
C TYR A 180 -14.30 -24.25 -10.82
N ILE A 181 -14.28 -23.25 -11.71
CA ILE A 181 -13.55 -21.99 -11.50
C ILE A 181 -14.04 -21.29 -10.24
N ASN A 182 -15.34 -21.19 -10.03
CA ASN A 182 -15.89 -20.49 -8.87
C ASN A 182 -15.61 -21.24 -7.57
N LEU A 183 -15.65 -22.57 -7.59
CA LEU A 183 -15.23 -23.38 -6.45
C LEU A 183 -13.73 -23.18 -6.17
N ALA A 184 -12.89 -23.28 -7.20
CA ALA A 184 -11.46 -23.10 -7.08
C ALA A 184 -11.09 -21.69 -6.60
N LEU A 185 -11.72 -20.65 -7.15
CA LEU A 185 -11.54 -19.25 -6.76
C LEU A 185 -11.93 -19.03 -5.29
N GLY A 186 -13.07 -19.56 -4.86
CA GLY A 186 -13.52 -19.46 -3.46
C GLY A 186 -12.59 -20.20 -2.50
N LEU A 187 -12.26 -21.46 -2.78
CA LEU A 187 -11.39 -22.26 -1.90
C LEU A 187 -9.95 -21.77 -1.87
N PHE A 188 -9.40 -21.37 -3.02
CA PHE A 188 -8.06 -20.82 -3.11
C PHE A 188 -7.95 -19.52 -2.32
N ASN A 189 -8.93 -18.62 -2.45
CA ASN A 189 -8.94 -17.40 -1.66
C ASN A 189 -9.15 -17.65 -0.17
N LEU A 190 -9.73 -18.77 0.27
CA LEU A 190 -9.84 -19.12 1.69
C LEU A 190 -8.55 -19.67 2.32
N ILE A 191 -7.47 -19.85 1.55
CA ILE A 191 -6.16 -20.23 2.11
C ILE A 191 -5.73 -19.17 3.13
N PRO A 192 -5.34 -19.55 4.37
CA PRO A 192 -5.17 -18.60 5.47
C PRO A 192 -3.81 -17.88 5.40
N GLY A 193 -3.52 -17.12 4.34
CA GLY A 193 -2.28 -16.38 4.18
C GLY A 193 -2.43 -15.16 3.26
N LEU A 194 -1.82 -14.03 3.64
CA LEU A 194 -1.85 -12.82 2.79
C LEU A 194 -1.12 -13.05 1.47
N PRO A 195 -1.54 -12.42 0.36
CA PRO A 195 -2.61 -11.42 0.23
C PRO A 195 -4.03 -11.98 0.01
N LEU A 196 -4.24 -13.30 0.13
CA LEU A 196 -5.54 -13.94 -0.10
C LEU A 196 -6.58 -13.55 0.97
N ASP A 197 -7.86 -13.74 0.66
CA ASP A 197 -8.96 -13.40 1.57
C ASP A 197 -8.92 -14.16 2.89
N GLY A 198 -8.53 -15.43 2.87
CA GLY A 198 -8.31 -16.26 4.04
C GLY A 198 -7.21 -15.68 4.94
N GLY A 199 -6.21 -15.02 4.34
CA GLY A 199 -5.24 -14.21 5.07
C GLY A 199 -5.88 -12.99 5.74
N ASN A 200 -6.79 -12.29 5.06
CA ASN A 200 -7.53 -11.17 5.63
C ASN A 200 -8.54 -11.61 6.72
N ILE A 201 -9.14 -12.79 6.57
CA ILE A 201 -9.96 -13.46 7.59
C ILE A 201 -9.11 -13.79 8.81
N LEU A 202 -7.95 -14.44 8.62
CA LEU A 202 -7.02 -14.76 9.70
C LEU A 202 -6.52 -13.49 10.41
N LYS A 203 -6.18 -12.45 9.63
CA LYS A 203 -5.82 -11.12 10.15
C LYS A 203 -6.91 -10.57 11.07
N ALA A 204 -8.16 -10.61 10.64
CA ALA A 204 -9.31 -10.14 11.42
C ALA A 204 -9.52 -10.96 12.71
N ILE A 205 -9.41 -12.29 12.64
CA ILE A 205 -9.53 -13.18 13.81
C ILE A 205 -8.42 -12.89 14.83
N VAL A 206 -7.16 -12.80 14.39
CA VAL A 206 -6.04 -12.50 15.28
C VAL A 206 -6.15 -11.10 15.85
N TRP A 207 -6.64 -10.13 15.08
CA TRP A 207 -6.92 -8.78 15.59
C TRP A 207 -7.99 -8.81 16.68
N GLN A 208 -9.09 -9.54 16.49
CA GLN A 208 -10.14 -9.69 17.52
C GLN A 208 -9.58 -10.28 18.82
N VAL A 209 -8.68 -11.26 18.73
CA VAL A 209 -8.09 -11.93 19.91
C VAL A 209 -7.04 -11.06 20.60
N THR A 210 -6.22 -10.34 19.83
CA THR A 210 -5.06 -9.60 20.38
C THR A 210 -5.34 -8.12 20.66
N GLY A 211 -6.43 -7.56 20.14
CA GLY A 211 -6.72 -6.13 20.18
C GLY A 211 -5.82 -5.26 19.31
N ASN A 212 -4.83 -5.84 18.61
CA ASN A 212 -3.86 -5.09 17.79
C ASN A 212 -3.93 -5.54 16.31
N PRO A 213 -4.30 -4.64 15.37
CA PRO A 213 -4.43 -5.00 13.96
C PRO A 213 -3.08 -5.36 13.29
N ASN A 214 -1.99 -4.73 13.72
CA ASN A 214 -0.65 -4.99 13.18
C ASN A 214 -0.18 -6.42 13.50
N LYS A 215 -0.49 -6.92 14.71
CA LYS A 215 -0.22 -8.33 15.06
C LYS A 215 -0.98 -9.30 14.15
N GLY A 216 -2.22 -8.95 13.78
CA GLY A 216 -3.01 -9.72 12.81
C GLY A 216 -2.35 -9.80 11.44
N VAL A 217 -1.88 -8.66 10.92
CA VAL A 217 -1.17 -8.61 9.63
C VAL A 217 0.10 -9.46 9.67
N LEU A 218 0.91 -9.32 10.72
CA LEU A 218 2.16 -10.08 10.87
C LEU A 218 1.92 -11.59 10.90
N PHE A 219 0.90 -12.04 11.63
CA PHE A 219 0.57 -13.45 11.73
C PHE A 219 0.07 -14.01 10.40
N ALA A 220 -0.87 -13.31 9.74
CA ALA A 220 -1.39 -13.72 8.44
C ALA A 220 -0.32 -13.67 7.33
N SER A 221 0.60 -12.71 7.38
CA SER A 221 1.76 -12.65 6.49
C SER A 221 2.69 -13.85 6.68
N ARG A 222 2.92 -14.33 7.90
CA ARG A 222 3.77 -15.53 8.12
C ARG A 222 3.18 -16.77 7.47
N PHE A 223 1.86 -16.96 7.58
CA PHE A 223 1.19 -18.04 6.85
C PHE A 223 1.25 -17.82 5.33
N GLY A 224 1.09 -16.60 4.85
CA GLY A 224 1.28 -16.27 3.43
C GLY A 224 2.68 -16.63 2.91
N GLN A 225 3.72 -16.35 3.70
CA GLN A 225 5.11 -16.74 3.39
C GLN A 225 5.28 -18.26 3.40
N PHE A 226 4.68 -18.96 4.38
CA PHE A 226 4.72 -20.43 4.45
C PHE A 226 4.08 -21.07 3.21
N PHE A 227 2.85 -20.67 2.85
CA PHE A 227 2.18 -21.18 1.64
C PHE A 227 2.88 -20.74 0.36
N GLY A 228 3.47 -19.54 0.33
CA GLY A 228 4.29 -19.07 -0.78
C GLY A 228 5.50 -19.95 -1.01
N TRP A 229 6.27 -20.26 0.03
CA TRP A 229 7.41 -21.20 -0.05
C TRP A 229 6.98 -22.60 -0.45
N LEU A 230 5.88 -23.10 0.12
CA LEU A 230 5.32 -24.40 -0.25
C LEU A 230 4.98 -24.47 -1.74
N ALA A 231 4.30 -23.45 -2.27
CA ALA A 231 3.95 -23.34 -3.69
C ALA A 231 5.20 -23.21 -4.58
N ILE A 232 6.23 -22.47 -4.14
CA ILE A 232 7.51 -22.36 -4.86
C ILE A 232 8.18 -23.73 -4.97
N VAL A 233 8.28 -24.47 -3.86
CA VAL A 233 8.92 -25.80 -3.84
C VAL A 233 8.15 -26.76 -4.74
N ILE A 234 6.82 -26.82 -4.62
CA ILE A 234 5.96 -27.68 -5.46
C ILE A 234 6.13 -27.32 -6.95
N GLY A 235 6.06 -26.03 -7.29
CA GLY A 235 6.23 -25.56 -8.67
C GLY A 235 7.62 -25.84 -9.23
N ALA A 236 8.68 -25.66 -8.43
CA ALA A 236 10.06 -25.94 -8.84
C ALA A 236 10.29 -27.44 -9.08
N LEU A 237 9.82 -28.30 -8.16
CA LEU A 237 9.91 -29.76 -8.33
C LEU A 237 9.15 -30.24 -9.57
N SER A 238 8.02 -29.60 -9.89
CA SER A 238 7.25 -29.89 -11.11
C SER A 238 8.02 -29.52 -12.39
N ILE A 239 8.61 -28.32 -12.44
CA ILE A 239 9.40 -27.89 -13.61
C ILE A 239 10.64 -28.78 -13.82
N LEU A 240 11.25 -29.27 -12.73
CA LEU A 240 12.39 -30.19 -12.78
C LEU A 240 11.98 -31.63 -13.15
N GLY A 241 10.69 -31.93 -13.31
CA GLY A 241 10.19 -33.26 -13.63
C GLY A 241 10.23 -34.25 -12.45
N ILE A 242 10.46 -33.76 -11.22
CA ILE A 242 10.53 -34.59 -10.01
C ILE A 242 9.13 -34.88 -9.45
N SER A 243 8.18 -33.95 -9.65
CA SER A 243 6.80 -34.04 -9.16
C SER A 243 5.80 -33.82 -10.29
N GLN A 244 4.69 -34.58 -10.28
CA GLN A 244 3.54 -34.33 -11.16
C GLN A 244 2.55 -33.31 -10.54
N PHE A 245 2.74 -32.97 -9.26
CA PHE A 245 1.96 -31.94 -8.59
C PHE A 245 2.62 -30.58 -8.80
N GLY A 246 1.84 -29.60 -9.28
CA GLY A 246 2.28 -28.24 -9.53
C GLY A 246 2.42 -27.91 -11.02
N SER A 247 2.85 -26.68 -11.29
CA SER A 247 3.16 -26.19 -12.63
C SER A 247 4.01 -24.92 -12.53
N ALA A 248 4.43 -24.37 -13.67
CA ALA A 248 5.02 -23.04 -13.72
C ALA A 248 4.10 -21.95 -13.13
N TRP A 249 2.78 -22.10 -13.26
CA TRP A 249 1.83 -21.20 -12.60
C TRP A 249 1.87 -21.30 -11.08
N THR A 250 2.02 -22.51 -10.54
CA THR A 250 2.17 -22.72 -9.09
C THR A 250 3.42 -22.03 -8.55
N LEU A 251 4.53 -22.10 -9.28
CA LEU A 251 5.76 -21.36 -8.94
C LEU A 251 5.52 -19.85 -8.92
N LEU A 252 4.91 -19.30 -9.99
CA LEU A 252 4.63 -17.87 -10.10
C LEU A 252 3.69 -17.37 -9.01
N ILE A 253 2.64 -18.11 -8.70
CA ILE A 253 1.72 -17.81 -7.60
C ILE A 253 2.48 -17.84 -6.27
N GLY A 254 3.34 -18.84 -6.03
CA GLY A 254 4.14 -18.92 -4.82
C GLY A 254 5.07 -17.72 -4.61
N ILE A 255 5.73 -17.26 -5.69
CA ILE A 255 6.56 -16.04 -5.67
C ILE A 255 5.68 -14.82 -5.37
N PHE A 256 4.52 -14.70 -6.01
CA PHE A 256 3.58 -13.60 -5.79
C PHE A 256 3.10 -13.54 -4.33
N LEU A 257 2.71 -14.69 -3.74
CA LEU A 257 2.31 -14.78 -2.34
C LEU A 257 3.45 -14.36 -1.41
N LEU A 258 4.66 -14.90 -1.63
CA LEU A 258 5.82 -14.62 -0.79
C LEU A 258 6.19 -13.14 -0.79
N GLN A 259 6.19 -12.50 -1.97
CA GLN A 259 6.49 -11.07 -2.10
C GLN A 259 5.43 -10.22 -1.39
N ASN A 260 4.14 -10.42 -1.69
CA ASN A 260 3.06 -9.62 -1.10
C ASN A 260 2.92 -9.81 0.41
N ALA A 261 3.11 -11.04 0.90
CA ALA A 261 3.13 -11.33 2.33
C ALA A 261 4.32 -10.65 3.02
N GLY A 262 5.50 -10.65 2.38
CA GLY A 262 6.69 -9.94 2.83
C GLY A 262 6.48 -8.42 2.93
N PHE A 263 5.96 -7.80 1.88
CA PHE A 263 5.63 -6.37 1.88
C PHE A 263 4.63 -6.01 2.98
N SER A 264 3.57 -6.82 3.13
CA SER A 264 2.55 -6.61 4.18
C SER A 264 3.15 -6.72 5.58
N ALA A 265 4.06 -7.68 5.81
CA ALA A 265 4.73 -7.84 7.09
C ALA A 265 5.67 -6.67 7.41
N GLN A 266 6.46 -6.22 6.44
CA GLN A 266 7.35 -5.07 6.61
C GLN A 266 6.54 -3.82 6.93
N SER A 267 5.45 -3.58 6.20
CA SER A 267 4.59 -2.42 6.47
C SER A 267 3.96 -2.45 7.85
N ALA A 268 3.46 -3.60 8.29
CA ALA A 268 2.91 -3.74 9.63
C ALA A 268 3.96 -3.52 10.73
N LYS A 269 5.21 -4.02 10.57
CA LYS A 269 6.29 -3.79 11.53
C LYS A 269 6.59 -2.30 11.68
N VAL A 270 6.66 -1.62 10.56
CA VAL A 270 6.97 -0.20 10.52
C VAL A 270 5.84 0.63 11.12
N GLN A 271 4.58 0.35 10.79
CA GLN A 271 3.43 1.02 11.39
C GLN A 271 3.36 0.77 12.91
N ASP A 272 3.64 -0.46 13.34
CA ASP A 272 3.72 -0.82 14.75
C ASP A 272 4.85 -0.07 15.46
N PHE A 273 6.02 0.05 14.83
CA PHE A 273 7.13 0.87 15.35
C PHE A 273 6.72 2.33 15.50
N LEU A 274 6.22 2.96 14.43
CA LEU A 274 5.79 4.37 14.46
C LEU A 274 4.67 4.62 15.48
N SER A 275 3.81 3.64 15.72
CA SER A 275 2.72 3.78 16.69
C SER A 275 3.19 3.88 18.15
N ARG A 276 4.42 3.42 18.46
CA ARG A 276 5.00 3.44 19.81
C ARG A 276 5.66 4.77 20.17
N TYR A 277 5.98 5.60 19.18
CA TYR A 277 6.63 6.89 19.38
C TYR A 277 5.64 8.02 19.10
N SER A 278 5.96 9.18 19.64
CA SER A 278 5.18 10.41 19.53
C SER A 278 5.99 11.50 18.84
N ALA A 279 5.30 12.57 18.42
CA ALA A 279 5.92 13.70 17.74
C ALA A 279 7.12 14.26 18.52
N LYS A 280 7.03 14.34 19.86
CA LYS A 280 8.12 14.86 20.71
C LYS A 280 9.44 14.06 20.60
N ASP A 281 9.36 12.77 20.27
CA ASP A 281 10.53 11.87 20.29
C ASP A 281 11.42 12.06 19.05
N VAL A 282 10.91 12.73 18.01
CA VAL A 282 11.55 12.87 16.69
C VAL A 282 11.74 14.35 16.31
N ILE A 283 11.60 15.27 17.27
CA ILE A 283 11.85 16.69 17.01
C ILE A 283 13.28 16.89 16.53
N SER A 284 13.45 17.65 15.44
CA SER A 284 14.78 18.00 14.95
C SER A 284 15.56 18.75 16.03
N PRO A 285 16.74 18.27 16.48
CA PRO A 285 17.50 18.86 17.59
C PRO A 285 17.88 20.34 17.38
N ASN A 286 17.99 20.76 16.12
CA ASN A 286 18.31 22.13 15.72
C ASN A 286 17.09 22.86 15.13
N SER A 287 15.88 22.60 15.65
CA SER A 287 14.66 23.20 15.11
C SER A 287 14.78 24.74 15.00
N PRO A 288 14.37 25.34 13.87
CA PRO A 288 14.59 26.75 13.57
C PRO A 288 13.59 27.66 14.30
N VAL A 289 13.63 27.66 15.63
CA VAL A 289 12.77 28.49 16.49
C VAL A 289 13.54 29.72 16.94
N VAL A 290 12.95 30.91 16.73
CA VAL A 290 13.56 32.19 17.10
C VAL A 290 12.57 33.09 17.87
N PRO A 291 13.04 33.89 18.84
CA PRO A 291 12.19 34.82 19.56
C PRO A 291 11.93 36.10 18.73
N ILE A 292 10.71 36.63 18.84
CA ILE A 292 10.24 37.82 18.12
C ILE A 292 11.10 39.06 18.38
N ASN A 293 11.78 39.17 19.52
CA ASN A 293 12.51 40.37 19.91
C ASN A 293 13.86 40.58 19.19
N LEU A 294 14.28 39.66 18.33
CA LEU A 294 15.54 39.79 17.58
C LEU A 294 15.49 40.87 16.50
N THR A 295 16.60 41.60 16.37
CA THR A 295 16.85 42.44 15.19
C THR A 295 17.18 41.57 13.97
N LEU A 296 16.96 42.10 12.75
CA LEU A 296 17.34 41.38 11.53
C LEU A 296 18.85 41.06 11.49
N ARG A 297 19.69 41.92 12.07
CA ARG A 297 21.13 41.70 12.18
C ARG A 297 21.48 40.55 13.10
N GLU A 298 20.87 40.47 14.28
CA GLU A 298 21.10 39.35 15.22
C GLU A 298 20.57 38.04 14.64
N PHE A 299 19.39 38.07 14.01
CA PHE A 299 18.83 36.91 13.33
C PHE A 299 19.77 36.39 12.24
N ALA A 300 20.23 37.27 11.35
CA ALA A 300 21.15 36.91 10.28
C ALA A 300 22.46 36.33 10.82
N ASN A 301 23.10 36.99 11.79
CA ASN A 301 24.39 36.54 12.33
C ASN A 301 24.29 35.23 13.12
N ASN A 302 23.25 35.07 13.94
CA ASN A 302 23.16 33.94 14.87
C ASN A 302 22.53 32.70 14.23
N TYR A 303 21.69 32.86 13.20
CA TYR A 303 20.87 31.77 12.66
C TYR A 303 21.05 31.51 11.16
N VAL A 304 21.46 32.50 10.36
CA VAL A 304 21.50 32.38 8.88
C VAL A 304 22.92 32.28 8.34
N ILE A 305 23.80 33.20 8.75
CA ILE A 305 25.16 33.31 8.23
C ILE A 305 26.01 32.15 8.79
N GLY A 306 26.63 31.38 7.90
CA GLY A 306 27.42 30.20 8.25
C GLY A 306 26.59 28.99 8.69
N LYS A 307 25.26 29.08 8.69
CA LYS A 307 24.32 28.02 9.08
C LYS A 307 23.27 27.81 7.98
N GLN A 308 23.61 27.04 6.94
CA GLN A 308 22.71 26.81 5.80
C GLN A 308 21.65 25.73 6.03
N GLN A 309 21.31 25.42 7.28
CA GLN A 309 20.43 24.29 7.58
C GLN A 309 18.95 24.61 7.34
N TRP A 310 18.54 25.88 7.44
CA TRP A 310 17.12 26.26 7.43
C TRP A 310 16.85 27.48 6.55
N SER A 311 15.80 27.40 5.72
CA SER A 311 15.29 28.51 4.92
C SER A 311 14.02 29.16 5.52
N LYS A 312 13.37 28.47 6.47
CA LYS A 312 12.17 28.95 7.18
C LYS A 312 12.38 28.82 8.67
N PHE A 313 12.02 29.86 9.42
CA PHE A 313 12.13 29.91 10.87
C PHE A 313 10.77 30.20 11.52
N LEU A 314 10.48 29.48 12.59
CA LEU A 314 9.30 29.66 13.43
C LEU A 314 9.58 30.80 14.42
N VAL A 315 8.70 31.79 14.48
CA VAL A 315 8.84 32.95 15.36
C VAL A 315 7.93 32.81 16.56
N THR A 316 8.48 33.01 17.75
CA THR A 316 7.78 32.83 19.03
C THR A 316 7.74 34.10 19.88
N ASP A 317 6.72 34.23 20.72
CA ASP A 317 6.67 35.27 21.75
C ASP A 317 7.60 34.95 22.94
N SER A 318 7.60 35.81 23.96
CA SER A 318 8.37 35.61 25.19
C SER A 318 7.92 34.40 26.02
N GLU A 319 6.72 33.87 25.79
CA GLU A 319 6.17 32.67 26.44
C GLU A 319 6.42 31.40 25.60
N GLY A 320 7.03 31.52 24.42
CA GLY A 320 7.31 30.41 23.50
C GLY A 320 6.15 30.02 22.58
N LYS A 321 5.08 30.82 22.53
CA LYS A 321 3.92 30.57 21.65
C LYS A 321 4.23 30.98 20.22
N LEU A 322 3.70 30.20 19.27
CA LEU A 322 3.89 30.48 17.84
C LEU A 322 3.17 31.77 17.43
N LEU A 323 3.92 32.73 16.91
CA LEU A 323 3.36 33.94 16.30
C LEU A 323 3.25 33.82 14.78
N GLY A 324 4.23 33.20 14.13
CA GLY A 324 4.26 33.05 12.67
C GLY A 324 5.56 32.46 12.16
N VAL A 325 5.84 32.68 10.88
CA VAL A 325 7.07 32.24 10.22
C VAL A 325 7.75 33.37 9.48
N ILE A 326 9.07 33.24 9.34
CA ILE A 326 9.90 34.11 8.50
C ILE A 326 10.69 33.26 7.51
N ASN A 327 10.70 33.67 6.24
CA ASN A 327 11.55 33.06 5.23
C ASN A 327 12.84 33.88 5.09
N VAL A 328 14.00 33.20 5.03
CA VAL A 328 15.31 33.85 4.86
C VAL A 328 15.37 34.73 3.61
N GLU A 329 14.62 34.38 2.56
CA GLU A 329 14.54 35.19 1.33
C GLU A 329 13.95 36.59 1.56
N GLU A 330 13.06 36.74 2.55
CA GLU A 330 12.41 38.03 2.84
C GLU A 330 13.37 39.04 3.46
N LEU A 331 14.48 38.59 4.06
CA LEU A 331 15.53 39.48 4.56
C LEU A 331 16.09 40.38 3.46
N LYS A 332 16.06 39.92 2.20
CA LYS A 332 16.55 40.69 1.04
C LYS A 332 15.67 41.89 0.70
N THR A 333 14.43 41.95 1.21
CA THR A 333 13.51 43.06 0.95
C THR A 333 13.86 44.32 1.73
N ILE A 334 14.63 44.18 2.82
CA ILE A 334 15.02 45.29 3.70
C ILE A 334 16.51 45.61 3.49
N PRO A 335 16.87 46.88 3.21
CA PRO A 335 18.26 47.30 3.08
C PRO A 335 19.09 46.96 4.32
N THR A 336 20.31 46.46 4.12
CA THR A 336 21.21 46.00 5.19
C THR A 336 21.59 47.08 6.21
N SER A 337 21.48 48.36 5.85
CA SER A 337 21.68 49.50 6.74
C SER A 337 20.62 49.59 7.85
N GLN A 338 19.40 49.09 7.60
CA GLN A 338 18.27 49.15 8.54
C GLN A 338 18.19 47.92 9.46
N TRP A 339 19.07 46.92 9.27
CA TRP A 339 18.97 45.64 9.96
C TRP A 339 19.21 45.71 11.48
N THR A 340 19.85 46.77 11.96
CA THR A 340 20.09 46.98 13.40
C THR A 340 18.87 47.58 14.10
N GLU A 341 17.97 48.22 13.37
CA GLU A 341 16.80 48.93 13.92
C GLU A 341 15.50 48.15 13.69
N VAL A 342 15.42 47.38 12.60
CA VAL A 342 14.22 46.61 12.27
C VAL A 342 14.24 45.26 12.98
N ASN A 343 13.12 44.93 13.60
CA ASN A 343 12.87 43.67 14.27
C ASN A 343 12.26 42.61 13.30
N ILE A 344 12.54 41.33 13.53
CA ILE A 344 12.03 40.23 12.69
C ILE A 344 10.50 40.19 12.57
N GLY A 345 9.77 40.70 13.56
CA GLY A 345 8.31 40.76 13.57
C GLY A 345 7.70 41.57 12.42
N ARG A 346 8.47 42.45 11.79
CA ARG A 346 8.02 43.19 10.60
C ARG A 346 7.89 42.30 9.35
N LEU A 347 8.61 41.18 9.31
CA LEU A 347 8.59 40.19 8.23
C LEU A 347 7.78 38.95 8.61
N LEU A 348 6.95 39.04 9.65
CA LEU A 348 6.18 37.91 10.13
C LEU A 348 5.05 37.57 9.15
N GLN A 349 5.08 36.35 8.61
CA GLN A 349 3.98 35.81 7.83
C GLN A 349 3.01 35.04 8.75
N THR A 350 1.71 35.26 8.56
CA THR A 350 0.65 34.59 9.32
C THR A 350 0.70 33.07 9.10
N SER A 351 0.48 32.33 10.18
CA SER A 351 0.63 30.86 10.26
C SER A 351 -0.42 30.04 9.49
N GLU A 352 -1.27 30.64 8.66
CA GLU A 352 -2.38 29.94 7.98
C GLU A 352 -1.91 28.76 7.10
N SER A 353 -0.63 28.73 6.73
CA SER A 353 0.01 27.64 5.97
C SER A 353 0.74 26.60 6.83
N LEU A 354 0.81 26.77 8.15
CA LEU A 354 1.53 25.87 9.05
C LEU A 354 0.60 24.81 9.62
N LYS A 355 0.93 23.55 9.34
CA LYS A 355 0.26 22.45 9.99
C LYS A 355 0.84 22.22 11.39
N LEU A 356 0.00 22.44 12.39
CA LEU A 356 0.31 22.22 13.80
C LEU A 356 -0.09 20.81 14.23
N VAL A 357 0.78 20.16 14.99
CA VAL A 357 0.56 18.84 15.56
C VAL A 357 0.94 18.87 17.04
N LEU A 358 0.12 18.23 17.89
CA LEU A 358 0.40 18.16 19.32
C LEU A 358 1.59 17.21 19.60
N SER A 359 2.38 17.53 20.61
CA SER A 359 3.57 16.77 21.02
C SER A 359 3.30 15.30 21.36
N ASN A 360 2.09 14.99 21.83
CA ASN A 360 1.62 13.64 22.17
C ASN A 360 1.04 12.87 20.97
N THR A 361 0.92 13.49 19.80
CA THR A 361 0.40 12.83 18.60
C THR A 361 1.33 11.68 18.21
N SER A 362 0.77 10.52 17.89
CA SER A 362 1.55 9.37 17.43
C SER A 362 2.34 9.72 16.18
N LEU A 363 3.59 9.24 16.10
CA LEU A 363 4.45 9.45 14.93
C LEU A 363 3.82 8.84 13.66
N LEU A 364 3.02 7.77 13.80
CA LEU A 364 2.25 7.21 12.68
C LEU A 364 1.26 8.23 12.09
N ASP A 365 0.58 8.99 12.94
CA ASP A 365 -0.39 9.99 12.49
C ASP A 365 0.31 11.24 11.94
N VAL A 366 1.47 11.61 12.49
CA VAL A 366 2.35 12.63 11.91
C VAL A 366 2.72 12.27 10.47
N VAL A 367 3.15 11.02 10.22
CA VAL A 367 3.48 10.55 8.87
C VAL A 367 2.26 10.59 7.96
N LYS A 368 1.06 10.20 8.45
CA LYS A 368 -0.17 10.30 7.66
C LYS A 368 -0.50 11.73 7.25
N ILE A 369 -0.28 12.71 8.13
CA ILE A 369 -0.50 14.14 7.84
C ILE A 369 0.50 14.61 6.78
N LEU A 370 1.80 14.31 6.96
CA LEU A 370 2.86 14.67 6.03
C LEU A 370 2.62 14.13 4.61
N GLU A 371 2.13 12.90 4.49
CA GLU A 371 1.82 12.29 3.20
C GLU A 371 0.47 12.75 2.63
N GLY A 372 -0.58 12.79 3.46
CA GLY A 372 -1.94 13.13 3.03
C GLY A 372 -2.06 14.55 2.48
N GLU A 373 -1.34 15.50 3.08
CA GLU A 373 -1.30 16.90 2.64
C GLU A 373 -0.07 17.21 1.77
N ASN A 374 0.76 16.21 1.46
CA ASN A 374 2.01 16.35 0.69
C ASN A 374 2.95 17.45 1.27
N LEU A 375 3.06 17.49 2.59
CA LEU A 375 3.90 18.44 3.32
C LEU A 375 5.31 17.87 3.50
N SER A 376 6.33 18.72 3.48
CA SER A 376 7.71 18.31 3.78
C SER A 376 8.01 18.28 5.28
N GLN A 377 7.24 19.05 6.06
CA GLN A 377 7.46 19.26 7.48
C GLN A 377 6.16 19.61 8.21
N VAL A 378 6.11 19.35 9.52
CA VAL A 378 5.05 19.79 10.42
C VAL A 378 5.64 20.49 11.64
N THR A 379 4.87 21.38 12.26
CA THR A 379 5.25 22.08 13.48
C THR A 379 4.65 21.38 14.69
N VAL A 380 5.49 21.10 15.69
CA VAL A 380 5.08 20.43 16.92
C VAL A 380 4.89 21.46 18.02
N VAL A 381 3.72 21.41 18.66
CA VAL A 381 3.34 22.29 19.76
C VAL A 381 2.89 21.47 20.98
N GLU A 382 3.09 22.02 22.17
CA GLU A 382 2.49 21.53 23.40
C GLU A 382 1.02 21.98 23.53
N GLU A 383 0.28 21.38 24.47
CA GLU A 383 -1.12 21.74 24.75
C GLU A 383 -1.30 23.19 25.21
N ASN A 384 -0.26 23.78 25.81
CA ASN A 384 -0.21 25.20 26.22
C ASN A 384 0.05 26.17 25.05
N GLY A 385 0.28 25.66 23.83
CA GLY A 385 0.61 26.44 22.64
C GLY A 385 2.10 26.73 22.43
N THR A 386 2.97 26.22 23.30
CA THR A 386 4.43 26.39 23.20
C THR A 386 4.97 25.57 22.03
N VAL A 387 5.83 26.17 21.21
CA VAL A 387 6.47 25.51 20.08
C VAL A 387 7.65 24.67 20.56
N LEU A 388 7.62 23.37 20.25
CA LEU A 388 8.76 22.49 20.53
C LEU A 388 9.72 22.39 19.34
N GLY A 389 9.22 22.52 18.11
CA GLY A 389 10.07 22.52 16.92
C GLY A 389 9.38 22.02 15.66
N LEU A 390 10.20 21.56 14.72
CA LEU A 390 9.76 20.98 13.45
C LEU A 390 10.09 19.49 13.40
N ILE A 391 9.22 18.73 12.74
CA ILE A 391 9.51 17.37 12.27
C ILE A 391 9.56 17.41 10.75
N GLU A 392 10.69 16.99 10.19
CA GLU A 392 10.86 16.79 8.75
C GLU A 392 10.75 15.31 8.40
N LYS A 393 10.37 15.01 7.16
CA LYS A 393 10.41 13.61 6.65
C LYS A 393 11.78 12.97 6.83
N ALA A 394 12.87 13.73 6.63
CA ALA A 394 14.23 13.25 6.76
C ALA A 394 14.59 12.86 8.22
N SER A 395 14.10 13.61 9.20
CA SER A 395 14.31 13.32 10.63
C SER A 395 13.66 12.00 11.03
N ILE A 396 12.46 11.71 10.51
CA ILE A 396 11.76 10.44 10.75
C ILE A 396 12.55 9.25 10.19
N LEU A 397 13.12 9.38 9.00
CA LEU A 397 13.94 8.33 8.40
C LEU A 397 15.23 8.08 9.18
N THR A 398 15.89 9.16 9.60
CA THR A 398 17.11 9.07 10.40
C THR A 398 16.84 8.39 11.74
N PHE A 399 15.71 8.73 12.39
CA PHE A 399 15.27 8.12 13.63
C PHE A 399 14.98 6.61 13.46
N LEU A 400 14.26 6.23 12.40
CA LEU A 400 14.01 4.83 12.07
C LEU A 400 15.30 4.04 11.88
N ALA A 401 16.29 4.62 11.18
CA ALA A 401 17.58 3.98 10.93
C ALA A 401 18.39 3.79 12.23
N GLN A 402 18.43 4.81 13.09
CA GLN A 402 19.15 4.76 14.38
C GLN A 402 18.58 3.69 15.31
N GLU A 403 17.26 3.63 15.45
CA GLU A 403 16.62 2.63 16.33
C GLU A 403 16.74 1.20 15.79
N THR A 404 16.68 1.02 14.47
CA THR A 404 16.90 -0.29 13.86
C THR A 404 18.33 -0.79 14.11
N GLN A 405 19.32 0.11 14.11
CA GLN A 405 20.71 -0.22 14.45
C GLN A 405 20.88 -0.53 15.95
N SER A 406 20.23 0.24 16.83
CA SER A 406 20.29 0.01 18.27
C SER A 406 19.66 -1.31 18.72
N GLN A 407 18.68 -1.83 17.97
CA GLN A 407 18.07 -3.15 18.25
C GLN A 407 18.87 -4.33 17.68
N ALA A 408 19.80 -4.08 16.77
CA ALA A 408 20.65 -5.10 16.16
C ALA A 408 22.01 -5.27 16.86
N ALA A 409 22.42 -4.28 17.66
CA ALA A 409 23.57 -4.31 18.57
C ALA A 409 23.19 -4.93 19.92
#